data_AF-A0A078KUK9-F1
#
_entry.id   AF-A0A078KUK9-F1
#
_cell.length_a   1.000
_cell.length_b   1.000
_cell.length_c   1.000
_cell.angle_alpha   90.00
_cell.angle_beta   90.00
_cell.angle_gamma   90.00
#
_symmetry.space_group_name_H-M   'P 1'
#
loop_
_entity.id
_entity.type
_entity.pdbx_description
1 polymer ?
#
loop_
_entity_poly.entity_id
_entity_poly.type
_entity_poly.pdbx_seq_one_letter_code
_entity_poly.pdbx_strand_id
1 'polypeptide(L)'
;MDKILKSRLALSSLTVFRGLLDDTVVSSYSELLEAVHGIDIRSFVDAYCKFYYNLLSKDTVSVSDYLTKAVLYDRSIFKRQADGGKAALPDPILKAAEHDLDAIKTSLLPASAIKEAAQQHFDDTEYTDLISNLPEWEVSAFDITVEKLCDVNGNKA
;
A
#
# COMPACT_ATOMS: atom_id res chain seq x y z
N MET A 1 -8.05 18.51 0.24
CA MET A 1 -6.81 17.87 -0.26
C MET A 1 -7.24 16.56 -0.90
N ASP A 2 -6.84 16.34 -2.13
CA ASP A 2 -7.17 15.14 -2.90
C ASP A 2 -6.67 13.87 -2.19
N LYS A 3 -7.58 12.92 -1.91
CA LYS A 3 -7.27 11.69 -1.19
C LYS A 3 -6.33 10.78 -2.00
N ILE A 4 -6.49 10.77 -3.31
CA ILE A 4 -5.68 9.95 -4.23
C ILE A 4 -4.25 10.48 -4.23
N LEU A 5 -4.08 11.79 -4.43
CA LEU A 5 -2.77 12.43 -4.36
C LEU A 5 -2.12 12.23 -2.98
N LYS A 6 -2.89 12.37 -1.89
CA LYS A 6 -2.36 12.13 -0.54
C LYS A 6 -1.86 10.69 -0.36
N SER A 7 -2.63 9.71 -0.82
CA SER A 7 -2.24 8.29 -0.76
C SER A 7 -0.95 8.03 -1.56
N ARG A 8 -0.87 8.56 -2.78
CA ARG A 8 0.30 8.40 -3.65
C ARG A 8 1.55 9.04 -3.06
N LEU A 9 1.42 10.25 -2.50
CA LEU A 9 2.53 10.95 -1.85
C LEU A 9 3.00 10.19 -0.60
N ALA A 10 2.09 9.55 0.13
CA ALA A 10 2.44 8.69 1.27
C ALA A 10 3.27 7.47 0.83
N LEU A 11 2.88 6.76 -0.25
CA LEU A 11 3.74 5.69 -0.80
C LEU A 11 5.10 6.22 -1.26
N SER A 12 5.11 7.37 -1.93
CA SER A 12 6.35 7.95 -2.46
C SER A 12 7.33 8.37 -1.35
N SER A 13 6.84 8.67 -0.15
CA SER A 13 7.64 9.10 1.00
C SER A 13 8.29 7.94 1.77
N LEU A 14 8.08 6.68 1.37
CA LEU A 14 8.70 5.53 2.05
C LEU A 14 10.23 5.59 1.99
N THR A 15 10.85 5.28 3.13
CA THR A 15 12.28 5.36 3.41
C THR A 15 12.88 4.02 3.84
N VAL A 16 12.48 3.53 5.02
CA VAL A 16 12.87 2.23 5.58
C VAL A 16 12.32 1.08 4.75
N PHE A 17 11.04 1.17 4.39
CA PHE A 17 10.34 0.18 3.56
C PHE A 17 10.31 0.59 2.08
N ARG A 18 11.31 1.37 1.64
CA ARG A 18 11.37 1.87 0.26
C ARG A 18 11.41 0.76 -0.78
N GLY A 19 11.98 -0.40 -0.44
CA GLY A 19 11.98 -1.59 -1.30
C GLY A 19 10.58 -2.11 -1.64
N LEU A 20 9.55 -1.78 -0.84
CA LEU A 20 8.16 -2.09 -1.19
C LEU A 20 7.72 -1.41 -2.48
N LEU A 21 8.30 -0.27 -2.87
CA LEU A 21 7.95 0.39 -4.13
C LEU A 21 8.36 -0.41 -5.37
N ASP A 22 9.31 -1.33 -5.23
CA ASP A 22 9.72 -2.24 -6.31
C ASP A 22 8.86 -3.51 -6.37
N ASP A 23 8.00 -3.75 -5.36
CA ASP A 23 7.07 -4.88 -5.36
C ASP A 23 6.01 -4.72 -6.45
N THR A 24 5.67 -5.81 -7.14
CA THR A 24 4.75 -5.78 -8.29
C THR A 24 3.34 -5.30 -7.92
N VAL A 25 2.83 -5.66 -6.75
CA VAL A 25 1.49 -5.21 -6.32
C VAL A 25 1.55 -3.74 -5.94
N VAL A 26 2.54 -3.33 -5.15
CA VAL A 26 2.67 -1.95 -4.67
C VAL A 26 2.97 -0.96 -5.81
N SER A 27 3.85 -1.32 -6.73
CA SER A 27 4.16 -0.50 -7.91
C SER A 27 2.93 -0.33 -8.80
N SER A 28 2.20 -1.41 -9.11
CA SER A 28 0.94 -1.30 -9.87
C SER A 28 -0.17 -0.55 -9.13
N TYR A 29 -0.20 -0.57 -7.78
CA TYR A 29 -1.09 0.28 -7.00
C TYR A 29 -0.72 1.77 -7.12
N SER A 30 0.57 2.08 -7.07
CA SER A 30 1.07 3.45 -7.28
C SER A 30 0.73 3.97 -8.68
N GLU A 31 0.90 3.12 -9.71
CA GLU A 31 0.49 3.42 -11.09
C GLU A 31 -1.01 3.68 -11.20
N LEU A 32 -1.86 2.89 -10.51
CA LEU A 32 -3.30 3.12 -10.47
C LEU A 32 -3.65 4.48 -9.86
N LEU A 33 -3.03 4.84 -8.73
CA LEU A 33 -3.26 6.14 -8.10
C LEU A 33 -2.83 7.30 -9.01
N GLU A 34 -1.77 7.14 -9.80
CA GLU A 34 -1.37 8.12 -10.81
C GLU A 34 -2.41 8.21 -11.95
N ALA A 35 -2.90 7.07 -12.41
CA ALA A 35 -3.79 6.99 -13.57
C ALA A 35 -5.15 7.65 -13.34
N VAL A 36 -5.60 7.81 -12.09
CA VAL A 36 -6.82 8.56 -11.74
C VAL A 36 -6.76 10.01 -12.23
N HIS A 37 -5.58 10.63 -12.21
CA HIS A 37 -5.38 12.00 -12.68
C HIS A 37 -4.84 12.07 -14.12
N GLY A 38 -4.79 10.92 -14.81
CA GLY A 38 -4.37 10.81 -16.19
C GLY A 38 -5.37 11.44 -17.16
N ILE A 39 -4.98 11.55 -18.43
CA ILE A 39 -5.83 12.14 -19.47
C ILE A 39 -6.77 11.09 -20.09
N ASP A 40 -6.41 9.82 -19.99
CA ASP A 40 -7.05 8.71 -20.72
C ASP A 40 -7.67 7.68 -19.77
N ILE A 41 -8.98 7.46 -19.92
CA ILE A 41 -9.74 6.47 -19.15
C ILE A 41 -9.26 5.04 -19.40
N ARG A 42 -8.82 4.72 -20.62
CA ARG A 42 -8.33 3.37 -20.93
C ARG A 42 -7.10 3.04 -20.08
N SER A 43 -6.20 4.00 -19.92
CA SER A 43 -5.02 3.88 -19.05
C SER A 43 -5.40 3.67 -17.58
N PHE A 44 -6.44 4.35 -17.09
CA PHE A 44 -6.99 4.10 -15.75
C PHE A 44 -7.54 2.68 -15.60
N VAL A 45 -8.40 2.23 -16.52
CA VAL A 45 -8.99 0.88 -16.48
C VAL A 45 -7.92 -0.20 -16.56
N ASP A 46 -6.91 -0.02 -17.41
CA ASP A 46 -5.78 -0.95 -17.53
C ASP A 46 -4.98 -1.03 -16.22
N ALA A 47 -4.62 0.12 -15.63
CA ALA A 47 -3.93 0.18 -14.35
C ALA A 47 -4.74 -0.47 -13.21
N TYR A 48 -6.06 -0.25 -13.19
CA TYR A 48 -6.96 -0.85 -12.21
C TYR A 48 -6.96 -2.37 -12.32
N CYS A 49 -7.19 -2.89 -13.53
CA CYS A 49 -7.23 -4.32 -13.79
C CYS A 49 -5.86 -4.97 -13.53
N LYS A 50 -4.76 -4.31 -13.89
CA LYS A 50 -3.39 -4.77 -13.62
C LYS A 50 -3.13 -4.88 -12.12
N PHE A 51 -3.47 -3.85 -11.34
CA PHE A 51 -3.34 -3.90 -9.88
C PHE A 51 -4.16 -5.04 -9.28
N TYR A 52 -5.43 -5.15 -9.67
CA TYR A 52 -6.32 -6.21 -9.15
C TYR A 52 -5.80 -7.61 -9.50
N TYR A 53 -5.33 -7.81 -10.74
CA TYR A 53 -4.71 -9.07 -11.18
C TYR A 53 -3.46 -9.40 -10.36
N ASN A 54 -2.60 -8.40 -10.10
CA ASN A 54 -1.40 -8.60 -9.31
C ASN A 54 -1.74 -8.98 -7.86
N LEU A 55 -2.78 -8.39 -7.28
CA LEU A 55 -3.27 -8.73 -5.94
C LEU A 55 -3.78 -10.19 -5.89
N LEU A 56 -4.61 -10.58 -6.86
CA LEU A 56 -5.11 -11.95 -6.99
C LEU A 56 -3.98 -12.97 -7.19
N SER A 57 -2.93 -12.59 -7.93
CA SER A 57 -1.74 -13.44 -8.15
C SER A 57 -0.93 -13.70 -6.88
N LYS A 58 -1.29 -13.04 -5.77
CA LYS A 58 -0.74 -13.27 -4.42
C LYS A 58 -1.73 -14.01 -3.51
N ASP A 59 -2.73 -14.65 -4.10
CA ASP A 59 -3.78 -15.42 -3.42
C ASP A 59 -4.53 -14.61 -2.36
N THR A 60 -4.78 -13.33 -2.65
CA THR A 60 -5.51 -12.44 -1.74
C THR A 60 -6.35 -11.42 -2.51
N VAL A 61 -7.38 -10.92 -1.85
CA VAL A 61 -8.21 -9.79 -2.30
C VAL A 61 -8.07 -8.59 -1.38
N SER A 62 -7.21 -8.67 -0.35
CA SER A 62 -7.02 -7.63 0.67
C SER A 62 -5.66 -6.96 0.48
N VAL A 63 -5.67 -5.68 0.11
CA VAL A 63 -4.43 -4.91 -0.08
C VAL A 63 -3.75 -4.61 1.26
N SER A 64 -4.53 -4.43 2.34
CA SER A 64 -4.00 -4.23 3.70
C SER A 64 -3.33 -5.49 4.23
N ASP A 65 -3.92 -6.67 4.01
CA ASP A 65 -3.31 -7.95 4.42
C ASP A 65 -2.03 -8.21 3.62
N TYR A 66 -2.05 -7.89 2.32
CA TYR A 66 -0.86 -8.01 1.47
C TYR A 66 0.28 -7.13 1.98
N LEU A 67 0.04 -5.84 2.18
CA LEU A 67 1.06 -4.90 2.68
C LEU A 67 1.53 -5.25 4.10
N THR A 68 0.63 -5.72 4.96
CA THR A 68 0.97 -6.22 6.29
C THR A 68 2.00 -7.36 6.20
N LYS A 69 1.74 -8.35 5.33
CA LYS A 69 2.67 -9.45 5.10
C LYS A 69 3.99 -8.93 4.51
N ALA A 70 3.94 -8.05 3.51
CA ALA A 70 5.14 -7.51 2.86
C ALA A 70 6.07 -6.80 3.85
N VAL A 71 5.53 -5.93 4.71
CA VAL A 71 6.26 -5.25 5.79
C VAL A 71 6.88 -6.25 6.77
N LEU A 72 6.13 -7.29 7.18
CA LEU A 72 6.63 -8.32 8.08
C LEU A 72 7.75 -9.17 7.45
N TYR A 73 7.74 -9.38 6.14
CA TYR A 73 8.80 -10.11 5.44
C TYR A 73 10.06 -9.25 5.25
N ASP A 74 9.89 -7.98 4.90
CA ASP A 74 10.97 -7.00 4.66
C ASP A 74 11.57 -6.42 5.95
N ARG A 75 11.23 -6.98 7.13
CA ARG A 75 11.76 -6.54 8.43
C ARG A 75 13.27 -6.81 8.64
N SER A 76 14.05 -6.96 7.57
CA SER A 76 15.47 -7.33 7.56
C SER A 76 16.33 -6.45 8.48
N ILE A 77 16.07 -5.14 8.53
CA ILE A 77 16.76 -4.20 9.42
C ILE A 77 16.41 -4.41 10.91
N PHE A 78 15.21 -4.94 11.20
CA PHE A 78 14.75 -5.27 12.55
C PHE A 78 15.18 -6.68 13.00
N LYS A 79 15.39 -7.62 12.06
CA LYS A 79 15.92 -8.98 12.37
C LYS A 79 17.29 -8.93 13.04
N ARG A 80 18.15 -7.98 12.65
CA ARG A 80 19.47 -7.77 13.28
C ARG A 80 19.40 -7.43 14.78
N GLN A 81 18.31 -6.83 15.26
CA GLN A 81 18.09 -6.65 16.70
C GLN A 81 17.63 -7.94 17.38
N ALA A 82 16.75 -8.70 16.73
CA ALA A 82 16.19 -9.94 17.27
C ALA A 82 17.26 -11.04 17.47
N ASP A 83 18.27 -11.10 16.60
CA ASP A 83 19.33 -12.13 16.60
C ASP A 83 20.47 -11.87 17.63
N GLY A 84 20.27 -10.99 18.61
CA GLY A 84 21.17 -10.86 19.77
C GLY A 84 22.31 -9.83 19.64
N GLY A 85 22.27 -8.97 18.62
CA GLY A 85 23.11 -7.76 18.58
C GLY A 85 22.60 -6.71 19.57
N LYS A 86 23.23 -6.60 20.74
CA LYS A 86 22.81 -5.78 21.90
C LYS A 86 22.58 -4.27 21.70
N ALA A 87 22.67 -3.72 20.49
CA ALA A 87 22.40 -2.31 20.25
C ALA A 87 20.96 -2.12 19.75
N ALA A 88 20.18 -1.30 20.45
CA ALA A 88 18.93 -0.80 19.92
C ALA A 88 19.17 -0.11 18.56
N LEU A 89 18.23 -0.23 17.62
CA LEU A 89 18.24 0.59 16.42
C LEU A 89 18.26 2.06 16.86
N PRO A 90 19.09 2.92 16.22
CA PRO A 90 19.08 4.34 16.51
C PRO A 90 17.68 4.94 16.37
N ASP A 91 17.31 5.86 17.27
CA ASP A 91 16.03 6.56 17.26
C ASP A 91 15.62 7.12 15.88
N PRO A 92 16.53 7.68 15.05
CA PRO A 92 16.16 8.14 13.71
C PRO A 92 15.63 7.02 12.81
N ILE A 93 16.13 5.79 12.94
CA ILE A 93 15.65 4.64 12.16
C ILE A 93 14.27 4.20 12.65
N LEU A 94 14.05 4.17 13.97
CA LEU A 94 12.74 3.85 14.55
C LEU A 94 11.68 4.87 14.10
N LYS A 95 12.00 6.17 14.16
CA LYS A 95 11.10 7.24 13.68
C LYS A 95 10.82 7.16 12.18
N ALA A 96 11.83 6.82 11.37
CA ALA A 96 11.63 6.63 9.94
C ALA A 96 10.71 5.43 9.65
N ALA A 97 10.82 4.36 10.43
CA ALA A 97 9.92 3.22 10.34
C ALA A 97 8.49 3.56 10.78
N GLU A 98 8.31 4.30 11.88
CA GLU A 98 6.99 4.80 12.31
C GLU A 98 6.34 5.66 11.22
N HIS A 99 7.11 6.58 10.64
CA HIS A 99 6.66 7.40 9.51
C HIS A 99 6.20 6.52 8.34
N ASP A 100 6.99 5.53 7.95
CA ASP A 100 6.65 4.65 6.83
C ASP A 100 5.40 3.81 7.11
N LEU A 101 5.21 3.33 8.34
CA LEU A 101 3.99 2.59 8.73
C LEU A 101 2.74 3.49 8.66
N ASP A 102 2.83 4.75 9.10
CA ASP A 102 1.72 5.72 8.97
C ASP A 102 1.45 6.09 7.50
N ALA A 103 2.51 6.21 6.70
CA ALA A 103 2.41 6.44 5.27
C ALA A 103 1.73 5.27 4.55
N ILE A 104 2.10 4.02 4.86
CA ILE A 104 1.43 2.82 4.33
C ILE A 104 -0.05 2.84 4.73
N LYS A 105 -0.36 3.08 6.01
CA LYS A 105 -1.74 3.16 6.48
C LYS A 105 -2.55 4.25 5.76
N THR A 106 -1.95 5.42 5.56
CA THR A 106 -2.55 6.54 4.83
C THR A 106 -2.79 6.22 3.36
N SER A 107 -1.93 5.38 2.76
CA SER A 107 -2.03 5.01 1.35
C SER A 107 -3.19 4.07 1.05
N LEU A 108 -3.65 3.30 2.03
CA LEU A 108 -4.69 2.29 1.86
C LEU A 108 -6.05 2.93 1.58
N LEU A 109 -6.50 2.83 0.33
CA LEU A 109 -7.82 3.28 -0.09
C LEU A 109 -8.68 2.09 -0.55
N PRO A 110 -9.99 2.09 -0.22
CA PRO A 110 -10.93 1.14 -0.80
C PRO A 110 -11.11 1.42 -2.30
N ALA A 111 -11.48 0.39 -3.05
CA ALA A 111 -11.74 0.50 -4.48
C ALA A 111 -12.80 1.57 -4.79
N SER A 112 -13.88 1.62 -4.00
CA SER A 112 -14.91 2.66 -4.09
C SER A 112 -14.34 4.09 -4.10
N ALA A 113 -13.38 4.43 -3.25
CA ALA A 113 -12.80 5.77 -3.21
C ALA A 113 -11.99 6.11 -4.47
N ILE A 114 -11.32 5.11 -5.06
CA ILE A 114 -10.59 5.27 -6.32
C ILE A 114 -11.56 5.42 -7.50
N LYS A 115 -12.62 4.59 -7.54
CA LYS A 115 -13.68 4.68 -8.56
C LYS A 115 -14.40 6.03 -8.52
N GLU A 116 -14.77 6.51 -7.34
CA GLU A 116 -15.41 7.82 -7.15
C GLU A 116 -14.51 8.95 -7.69
N ALA A 117 -13.21 8.91 -7.38
CA ALA A 117 -12.28 9.91 -7.87
C ALA A 117 -12.11 9.85 -9.40
N ALA A 118 -12.06 8.64 -9.99
CA ALA A 118 -11.99 8.48 -11.43
C ALA A 118 -13.26 8.99 -12.13
N GLN A 119 -14.44 8.69 -11.61
CA GLN A 119 -15.71 9.19 -12.14
C GLN A 119 -15.79 10.72 -12.11
N GLN A 120 -15.32 11.34 -11.03
CA GLN A 120 -15.25 12.80 -10.93
C GLN A 120 -14.26 13.43 -11.91
N HIS A 121 -13.17 12.73 -12.22
CA HIS A 121 -12.11 13.26 -13.08
C HIS A 121 -12.43 13.12 -14.58
N PHE A 122 -12.95 11.97 -15.01
CA PHE A 122 -13.23 11.73 -16.44
C PHE A 122 -14.53 12.38 -16.93
N ASP A 123 -15.44 12.79 -16.02
CA ASP A 123 -16.68 13.55 -16.27
C ASP A 123 -17.43 13.14 -17.56
N ASP A 124 -17.45 11.83 -17.83
CA ASP A 124 -18.10 11.25 -19.00
C ASP A 124 -19.07 10.15 -18.55
N THR A 125 -20.36 10.43 -18.73
CA THR A 125 -21.45 9.53 -18.33
C THR A 125 -21.41 8.18 -19.04
N GLU A 126 -20.75 8.08 -20.20
CA GLU A 126 -20.68 6.83 -20.98
C GLU A 126 -19.89 5.73 -20.25
N TYR A 127 -18.93 6.09 -19.40
CA TYR A 127 -18.05 5.13 -18.73
C TYR A 127 -18.35 4.94 -17.24
N THR A 128 -19.33 5.69 -16.69
CA THR A 128 -19.72 5.60 -15.28
C THR A 128 -20.10 4.17 -14.89
N ASP A 129 -20.88 3.48 -15.72
CA ASP A 129 -21.29 2.09 -15.49
C ASP A 129 -20.09 1.14 -15.55
N LEU A 130 -19.17 1.36 -16.49
CA LEU A 130 -17.95 0.55 -16.62
C LEU A 130 -17.09 0.67 -15.36
N ILE A 131 -16.82 1.88 -14.88
CA ILE A 131 -16.00 2.12 -13.68
C ILE A 131 -16.69 1.55 -12.43
N SER A 132 -18.01 1.72 -12.32
CA SER A 132 -18.78 1.22 -11.16
C SER A 132 -18.69 -0.31 -11.04
N ASN A 133 -18.72 -1.01 -12.17
CA ASN A 133 -18.72 -2.47 -12.25
C ASN A 133 -17.34 -3.12 -12.12
N LEU A 134 -16.26 -2.33 -12.01
CA LEU A 134 -14.92 -2.89 -11.73
C LEU A 134 -14.92 -3.64 -10.39
N PRO A 135 -14.07 -4.68 -10.21
CA PRO A 135 -14.10 -5.50 -9.01
C PRO A 135 -13.63 -4.73 -7.76
N GLU A 136 -14.14 -5.09 -6.58
CA GLU A 136 -13.71 -4.52 -5.30
C GLU A 136 -12.57 -5.33 -4.68
N TRP A 137 -11.68 -4.65 -3.95
CA TRP A 137 -10.74 -5.27 -3.02
C TRP A 137 -11.08 -4.88 -1.58
N GLU A 138 -10.59 -5.68 -0.65
CA GLU A 138 -10.81 -5.47 0.77
C GLU A 138 -9.74 -4.54 1.35
N VAL A 139 -10.17 -3.70 2.28
CA VAL A 139 -9.28 -2.90 3.13
C VAL A 139 -9.69 -3.14 4.58
N SER A 140 -8.81 -3.82 5.29
CA SER A 140 -8.88 -4.11 6.73
C SER A 140 -7.97 -3.17 7.52
N ALA A 141 -7.98 -3.29 8.85
CA ALA A 141 -7.10 -2.50 9.71
C ALA A 141 -5.62 -2.85 9.49
N PHE A 142 -4.80 -1.83 9.23
CA PHE A 142 -3.34 -1.94 9.21
C PHE A 142 -2.80 -1.60 10.60
N ASP A 143 -2.55 -2.64 11.41
CA ASP A 143 -2.19 -2.52 12.84
C ASP A 143 -0.74 -2.92 13.12
N ILE A 144 0.17 -2.72 12.16
CA ILE A 144 1.61 -2.95 12.38
C ILE A 144 2.21 -1.75 13.11
N THR A 145 3.06 -2.04 14.09
CA THR A 145 3.82 -1.03 14.84
C THR A 145 5.29 -1.42 14.90
N VAL A 146 6.18 -0.47 15.19
CA VAL A 146 7.61 -0.74 15.31
C VAL A 146 7.91 -1.72 16.44
N GLU A 147 7.16 -1.69 17.54
CA GLU A 147 7.28 -2.67 18.62
C GLU A 147 7.02 -4.09 18.11
N LYS A 148 5.95 -4.30 17.33
CA LYS A 148 5.65 -5.60 16.72
C LYS A 148 6.72 -6.08 15.73
N LEU A 149 7.47 -5.16 15.12
CA LEU A 149 8.57 -5.49 14.23
C LEU A 149 9.85 -5.89 14.99
N CYS A 150 10.06 -5.31 16.17
CA CYS A 150 11.18 -5.60 17.06
C CYS A 150 10.97 -6.85 17.92
N ASP A 151 9.72 -7.16 18.31
CA ASP A 151 9.38 -8.29 19.17
C ASP A 151 9.29 -9.62 18.39
N VAL A 152 10.42 -10.36 18.33
CA VAL A 152 10.45 -11.72 17.75
C VAL A 152 10.66 -12.83 18.80
N ASN A 153 10.68 -12.52 20.10
CA ASN A 153 10.84 -13.51 21.18
C ASN A 153 9.59 -13.72 22.08
N GLY A 154 8.39 -13.52 21.54
CA GLY A 154 7.14 -13.53 22.33
C GLY A 154 6.21 -14.73 22.15
N ASN A 155 6.51 -15.71 21.30
CA ASN A 155 5.66 -16.91 21.16
C ASN A 155 6.50 -18.19 21.18
N LYS A 156 6.97 -18.56 22.38
CA LYS A 156 7.14 -19.98 22.71
C LYS A 156 5.76 -20.51 23.04
N ALA A 157 5.25 -21.39 22.18
CA ALA A 157 4.18 -22.31 22.52
C ALA A 157 4.54 -23.15 23.76
#